data_AF-A0A8S1INX7-F1
#
_entry.id   AF-A0A8S1INX7-F1
#
_cell.length_a   1.000
_cell.length_b   1.000
_cell.length_c   1.000
_cell.angle_alpha   90.00
_cell.angle_beta   90.00
_cell.angle_gamma   90.00
#
_symmetry.space_group_name_H-M   'P 1'
#
loop_
_entity.id
_entity.type
_entity.pdbx_description
1 polymer ?
#
loop_
_entity_poly.entity_id
_entity_poly.type
_entity_poly.pdbx_seq_one_letter_code
_entity_poly.pdbx_strand_id
1 'polypeptide(L)'
;MAVACRDGHLQYLTMASAFVPGMCFDQQCQAAMDKAFVVAIGIPLLVAIASIAYLLRPVPKELQEKDEIFEDPTTGFVFQAPEGSAPERDRKGELVFRAISYTPWPVADGEEGERVRINVGSVNNKEPRTFVFGKILRGPSKIIRASLPRPMGIDFVEDAKNQRVAVGGFLPGGEAERREKVASVDPALRDTVPKEGDVLRAITCTNFVYPTRALFGAAPPERHIVVYGADGMRWPAVVAAMRKGDKRDGDVTLILERQISGDEEIRKETGNEGKGDGEETKEMSRE
;
A
#
# COMPACT_ATOMS: atom_id res chain seq x y z
N MET A 1 5.80 28.91 12.28
CA MET A 1 4.47 29.43 12.69
C MET A 1 3.52 28.25 12.73
N ALA A 2 3.13 27.83 13.92
CA ALA A 2 2.21 26.72 14.13
C ALA A 2 0.79 27.28 14.26
N VAL A 3 -0.12 26.82 13.39
CA VAL A 3 -1.56 27.07 13.53
C VAL A 3 -2.17 25.78 14.07
N ALA A 4 -2.62 25.84 15.32
CA ALA A 4 -3.40 24.78 15.96
C ALA A 4 -4.83 24.83 15.41
N CYS A 5 -5.22 23.82 14.63
CA CYS A 5 -6.63 23.58 14.33
C CYS A 5 -7.29 22.90 15.52
N ARG A 6 -8.23 23.64 16.10
CA ARG A 6 -9.04 23.33 17.26
C ARG A 6 -10.14 22.34 16.86
N ASP A 7 -10.34 21.32 17.68
CA ASP A 7 -11.41 20.34 17.57
C ASP A 7 -12.79 21.00 17.48
N GLY A 8 -13.36 20.98 16.28
CA GLY A 8 -14.77 21.29 16.03
C GLY A 8 -15.58 20.01 16.13
N HIS A 9 -16.11 19.72 17.31
CA HIS A 9 -17.19 18.75 17.48
C HIS A 9 -18.41 19.24 16.68
N LEU A 10 -18.58 18.74 15.45
CA LEU A 10 -19.84 18.83 14.73
C LEU A 10 -20.83 17.87 15.39
N GLN A 11 -21.53 18.36 16.41
CA GLN A 11 -22.80 17.80 16.83
C GLN A 11 -23.84 18.14 15.75
N TYR A 12 -23.94 17.30 14.71
CA TYR A 12 -25.16 17.26 13.89
C TYR A 12 -26.26 16.65 14.75
N LEU A 13 -26.89 17.52 15.55
CA LEU A 13 -28.20 17.28 16.15
C LEU A 13 -29.20 17.23 14.98
N THR A 14 -29.43 16.04 14.44
CA THR A 14 -30.62 15.73 13.66
C THR A 14 -31.82 15.83 14.60
N MET A 15 -32.32 17.05 14.80
CA MET A 15 -33.68 17.25 15.31
C MET A 15 -34.65 16.75 14.23
N ALA A 16 -34.94 15.45 14.26
CA ALA A 16 -36.15 14.93 13.66
C ALA A 16 -37.33 15.41 14.52
N SER A 17 -37.71 16.68 14.35
CA SER A 17 -38.97 17.20 14.87
C SER A 17 -40.08 16.43 14.18
N ALA A 18 -40.69 15.48 14.89
CA ALA A 18 -41.87 14.77 14.45
C ALA A 18 -42.94 15.82 14.12
N PHE A 19 -43.24 15.97 12.83
CA PHE A 19 -44.29 16.84 12.36
C PHE A 19 -45.62 16.23 12.80
N VAL A 20 -46.17 16.69 13.92
CA VAL A 20 -47.53 16.33 14.35
C VAL A 20 -48.45 17.28 13.60
N PRO A 21 -49.24 16.81 12.60
CA PRO A 21 -50.14 17.69 11.89
C PRO A 21 -51.20 18.19 12.87
N GLY A 22 -51.25 19.51 13.10
CA GLY A 22 -52.38 20.14 13.76
C GLY A 22 -53.65 19.88 12.93
N MET A 23 -54.76 19.54 13.59
CA MET A 23 -56.03 19.33 12.87
C MET A 23 -56.49 20.68 12.28
N CYS A 24 -56.58 20.76 10.95
CA CYS A 24 -57.14 21.91 10.23
C CYS A 24 -58.61 21.67 9.91
N PHE A 25 -59.48 22.65 10.19
CA PHE A 25 -60.93 22.57 9.94
C PHE A 25 -61.40 23.46 8.79
N ASP A 26 -60.51 24.21 8.13
CA ASP A 26 -60.84 25.03 6.95
C ASP A 26 -60.00 24.66 5.72
N GLN A 27 -60.53 24.95 4.53
CA GLN A 27 -59.94 24.60 3.23
C GLN A 27 -58.64 25.37 2.91
N GLN A 28 -58.50 26.61 3.38
CA GLN A 28 -57.27 27.40 3.29
C GLN A 28 -56.17 26.85 4.21
N CYS A 29 -56.53 26.41 5.42
CA CYS A 29 -55.64 25.74 6.37
C CYS A 29 -55.11 24.41 5.79
N GLN A 30 -56.00 23.62 5.20
CA GLN A 30 -55.62 22.37 4.52
C GLN A 30 -54.68 22.63 3.33
N ALA A 31 -54.97 23.62 2.49
CA ALA A 31 -54.10 23.99 1.37
C ALA A 31 -52.71 24.51 1.82
N ALA A 32 -52.62 25.20 2.95
CA ALA A 32 -51.35 25.63 3.54
C ALA A 32 -50.55 24.45 4.11
N MET A 33 -51.21 23.51 4.78
CA MET A 33 -50.62 22.27 5.28
C MET A 33 -50.09 21.39 4.16
N ASP A 34 -50.85 21.23 3.07
CA ASP A 34 -50.43 20.43 1.91
C ASP A 34 -49.17 21.03 1.26
N LYS A 35 -49.11 22.36 1.12
CA LYS A 35 -47.90 23.05 0.64
C LYS A 35 -46.71 22.86 1.57
N ALA A 36 -46.91 22.99 2.88
CA ALA A 36 -45.86 22.79 3.87
C ALA A 36 -45.33 21.35 3.86
N PHE A 37 -46.21 20.36 3.72
CA PHE A 37 -45.86 18.95 3.63
C PHE A 37 -45.04 18.65 2.37
N VAL A 38 -45.48 19.15 1.21
CA VAL A 38 -44.76 18.98 -0.06
C VAL A 38 -43.36 19.62 0.02
N VAL A 39 -43.21 20.78 0.66
CA VAL A 39 -41.91 21.42 0.85
C VAL A 39 -41.04 20.62 1.84
N ALA A 40 -41.62 20.18 2.96
CA ALA A 40 -40.90 19.47 4.03
C ALA A 40 -40.37 18.09 3.60
N ILE A 41 -41.05 17.41 2.68
CA ILE A 41 -40.60 16.09 2.16
C ILE A 41 -39.91 16.22 0.81
N GLY A 42 -40.44 17.06 -0.08
CA GLY A 42 -39.93 17.21 -1.44
C GLY A 42 -38.51 17.76 -1.49
N ILE A 43 -38.19 18.77 -0.67
CA ILE A 43 -36.84 19.36 -0.67
C ILE A 43 -35.80 18.37 -0.15
N PRO A 44 -35.95 17.72 1.03
CA PRO A 44 -34.97 16.74 1.50
C PRO A 44 -34.82 15.55 0.56
N LEU A 45 -35.92 15.07 -0.05
CA LEU A 45 -35.84 13.98 -1.02
C LEU A 45 -35.05 14.40 -2.27
N LEU A 46 -35.30 15.59 -2.81
CA LEU A 46 -34.54 16.13 -3.95
C LEU A 46 -33.07 16.35 -3.60
N VAL A 47 -32.76 16.84 -2.39
CA VAL A 47 -31.37 16.99 -1.92
C VAL A 47 -30.70 15.62 -1.79
N ALA A 48 -31.39 14.62 -1.24
CA ALA A 48 -30.88 13.26 -1.13
C ALA A 48 -30.63 12.65 -2.52
N ILE A 49 -31.57 12.79 -3.45
CA ILE A 49 -31.43 12.33 -4.84
C ILE A 49 -30.27 13.05 -5.53
N ALA A 50 -30.15 14.37 -5.40
CA ALA A 50 -29.07 15.14 -6.00
C ALA A 50 -27.70 14.74 -5.40
N SER A 51 -27.64 14.49 -4.09
CA SER A 51 -26.43 14.04 -3.40
C SER A 51 -26.02 12.63 -3.86
N ILE A 52 -26.99 11.71 -3.98
CA ILE A 52 -26.76 10.37 -4.52
C ILE A 52 -26.31 10.45 -5.99
N ALA A 53 -26.98 11.26 -6.81
CA ALA A 53 -26.62 11.44 -8.21
C ALA A 53 -25.22 12.09 -8.38
N TYR A 54 -24.82 12.97 -7.46
CA TYR A 54 -23.48 13.55 -7.43
C TYR A 54 -22.43 12.51 -7.04
N LEU A 55 -22.70 11.70 -6.01
CA LEU A 55 -21.80 10.61 -5.58
C LEU A 55 -21.67 9.50 -6.62
N LEU A 56 -22.73 9.26 -7.40
CA LEU A 56 -22.76 8.27 -8.49
C LEU A 56 -22.39 8.86 -9.85
N ARG A 57 -22.02 10.15 -9.92
CA ARG A 57 -21.69 10.78 -11.20
C ARG A 57 -20.43 10.10 -11.75
N PRO A 58 -20.47 9.57 -12.98
CA PRO A 58 -19.27 9.03 -13.59
C PRO A 58 -18.22 10.14 -13.69
N VAL A 59 -16.96 9.80 -13.44
CA VAL A 59 -15.84 10.74 -13.53
C VAL A 59 -15.88 11.42 -14.91
N PRO A 60 -15.73 12.77 -14.99
CA PRO A 60 -15.74 13.49 -16.26
C PRO A 60 -14.74 12.86 -17.24
N LYS A 61 -15.21 12.48 -18.44
CA LYS A 61 -14.36 11.84 -19.48
C LYS A 61 -13.16 12.69 -19.87
N GLU A 62 -13.29 14.01 -19.77
CA GLU A 62 -12.22 14.97 -20.06
C GLU A 62 -10.98 14.78 -19.15
N LEU A 63 -11.16 14.27 -17.94
CA LEU A 63 -10.04 13.97 -17.02
C LEU A 63 -9.44 12.58 -17.26
N GLN A 64 -10.21 11.67 -17.86
CA GLN A 64 -9.72 10.36 -18.32
C GLN A 64 -8.91 10.50 -19.61
N GLU A 65 -9.32 11.38 -20.52
CA GLU A 65 -8.63 11.61 -21.81
C GLU A 65 -7.28 12.33 -21.66
N LYS A 66 -7.06 13.03 -20.54
CA LYS A 66 -5.80 13.73 -20.24
C LYS A 66 -4.76 12.87 -19.52
N ASP A 67 -5.03 11.58 -19.29
CA ASP A 67 -4.20 10.73 -18.44
C ASP A 67 -3.92 11.37 -17.06
N GLU A 68 -4.86 12.14 -16.52
CA GLU A 68 -4.72 12.74 -15.18
C GLU A 68 -5.30 11.84 -14.11
N ILE A 69 -6.28 11.00 -14.47
CA ILE A 69 -6.98 10.11 -13.55
C ILE A 69 -6.74 8.64 -13.94
N PHE A 70 -6.19 7.88 -13.01
CA PHE A 70 -5.89 6.46 -13.16
C PHE A 70 -6.73 5.64 -12.22
N GLU A 71 -7.44 4.66 -12.75
CA GLU A 71 -8.11 3.64 -11.94
C GLU A 71 -7.25 2.38 -11.91
N ASP A 72 -6.90 1.90 -10.73
CA ASP A 72 -6.31 0.57 -10.57
C ASP A 72 -7.42 -0.46 -10.79
N PRO A 73 -7.38 -1.28 -11.86
CA PRO A 73 -8.46 -2.20 -12.21
C PRO A 73 -8.70 -3.27 -11.14
N THR A 74 -7.70 -3.57 -10.31
CA THR A 74 -7.82 -4.59 -9.26
C THR A 74 -8.45 -4.04 -7.99
N THR A 75 -8.21 -2.76 -7.64
CA THR A 75 -8.73 -2.18 -6.39
C THR A 75 -9.88 -1.20 -6.59
N GLY A 76 -10.07 -0.69 -7.81
CA GLY A 76 -10.97 0.42 -8.09
C GLY A 76 -10.52 1.75 -7.47
N PHE A 77 -9.28 1.83 -6.97
CA PHE A 77 -8.76 3.11 -6.47
C PHE A 77 -8.49 4.04 -7.63
N VAL A 78 -9.04 5.26 -7.51
CA VAL A 78 -8.87 6.33 -8.46
C VAL A 78 -7.78 7.27 -7.95
N PHE A 79 -6.70 7.41 -8.71
CA PHE A 79 -5.58 8.28 -8.41
C PHE A 79 -5.58 9.46 -9.38
N GLN A 80 -5.34 10.66 -8.87
CA GLN A 80 -5.09 11.82 -9.70
C GLN A 80 -3.58 12.08 -9.71
N ALA A 81 -2.94 11.93 -10.87
CA ALA A 81 -1.54 12.29 -11.02
C ALA A 81 -1.38 13.82 -11.06
N PRO A 82 -0.24 14.35 -10.57
CA PRO A 82 0.12 15.74 -10.82
C PRO A 82 0.12 16.04 -12.33
N GLU A 83 -0.31 17.26 -12.69
CA GLU A 83 -0.40 17.71 -14.07
C GLU A 83 0.98 17.57 -14.77
N GLY A 84 1.04 16.78 -15.85
CA GLY A 84 2.26 16.57 -16.65
C GLY A 84 3.14 15.38 -16.25
N SER A 85 2.77 14.56 -15.25
CA SER A 85 3.51 13.32 -14.93
C SER A 85 2.70 12.07 -15.32
N ALA A 86 3.21 11.30 -16.27
CA ALA A 86 2.68 9.97 -16.57
C ALA A 86 3.15 8.95 -15.51
N PRO A 87 2.27 8.05 -15.02
CA PRO A 87 2.67 7.05 -14.07
C PRO A 87 3.55 5.98 -14.72
N GLU A 88 4.58 5.54 -14.01
CA GLU A 88 5.43 4.43 -14.40
C GLU A 88 4.59 3.15 -14.50
N ARG A 89 4.76 2.46 -15.63
CA ARG A 89 4.18 1.14 -15.88
C ARG A 89 5.30 0.12 -16.01
N ASP A 90 5.08 -1.07 -15.48
CA ASP A 90 6.02 -2.16 -15.63
C ASP A 90 6.00 -2.72 -17.06
N ARG A 91 6.84 -3.72 -17.33
CA ARG A 91 6.92 -4.37 -18.66
C ARG A 91 5.61 -5.04 -19.10
N LYS A 92 4.66 -5.24 -18.18
CA LYS A 92 3.34 -5.81 -18.45
C LYS A 92 2.26 -4.74 -18.60
N GLY A 93 2.62 -3.47 -18.46
CA GLY A 93 1.68 -2.35 -18.48
C GLY A 93 0.96 -2.11 -17.15
N GLU A 94 1.32 -2.84 -16.07
CA GLU A 94 0.77 -2.68 -14.73
C GLU A 94 1.37 -1.45 -14.05
N LEU A 95 0.58 -0.73 -13.24
CA LEU A 95 1.06 0.44 -12.51
C LEU A 95 2.14 0.06 -11.50
N VAL A 96 3.15 0.91 -11.38
CA VAL A 96 4.22 0.80 -10.39
C VAL A 96 3.92 1.71 -9.20
N PHE A 97 4.09 1.19 -7.99
CA PHE A 97 3.67 1.87 -6.77
C PHE A 97 4.83 2.17 -5.82
N ARG A 98 4.69 3.23 -5.03
CA ARG A 98 5.46 3.49 -3.82
C ARG A 98 4.59 3.14 -2.62
N ALA A 99 5.15 2.43 -1.65
CA ALA A 99 4.44 2.15 -0.40
C ALA A 99 4.59 3.34 0.57
N ILE A 100 3.50 4.09 0.80
CA ILE A 100 3.46 5.18 1.78
C ILE A 100 2.44 4.82 2.86
N SER A 101 2.91 4.37 4.02
CA SER A 101 2.04 3.79 5.04
C SER A 101 1.19 2.66 4.42
N TYR A 102 -0.13 2.61 4.64
CA TYR A 102 -1.03 1.61 4.07
C TYR A 102 -1.44 1.84 2.60
N THR A 103 -1.11 3.00 2.03
CA THR A 103 -1.63 3.41 0.73
C THR A 103 -0.55 3.22 -0.34
N PRO A 104 -0.80 2.40 -1.38
CA PRO A 104 0.05 2.39 -2.55
C PRO A 104 -0.16 3.70 -3.33
N TRP A 105 0.92 4.37 -3.69
CA TRP A 105 0.89 5.61 -4.47
C TRP A 105 1.54 5.38 -5.84
N PRO A 106 0.90 5.73 -6.96
CA PRO A 106 1.53 5.58 -8.27
C PRO A 106 2.80 6.43 -8.38
N VAL A 107 3.80 5.89 -9.04
CA VAL A 107 5.11 6.51 -9.21
C VAL A 107 5.18 7.17 -10.59
N ALA A 108 5.90 8.29 -10.73
CA ALA A 108 6.13 8.92 -12.04
C ALA A 108 7.15 8.12 -12.87
N ASP A 109 7.02 8.16 -14.19
CA ASP A 109 7.95 7.48 -15.09
C ASP A 109 9.41 7.91 -14.88
N GLY A 110 10.32 6.95 -14.88
CA GLY A 110 11.76 7.17 -14.67
C GLY A 110 12.17 7.43 -13.22
N GLU A 111 11.30 7.24 -12.22
CA GLU A 111 11.68 7.46 -10.83
C GLU A 111 12.83 6.53 -10.39
N GLU A 112 13.77 7.08 -9.63
CA GLU A 112 14.91 6.33 -9.13
C GLU A 112 14.51 5.36 -8.02
N GLY A 113 14.99 4.11 -8.12
CA GLY A 113 14.78 3.11 -7.09
C GLY A 113 14.81 1.68 -7.59
N GLU A 114 14.83 0.75 -6.65
CA GLU A 114 14.81 -0.68 -6.94
C GLU A 114 13.35 -1.17 -7.03
N ARG A 115 13.01 -1.84 -8.13
CA ARG A 115 11.67 -2.38 -8.39
C ARG A 115 11.56 -3.77 -7.80
N VAL A 116 10.65 -3.97 -6.85
CA VAL A 116 10.43 -5.24 -6.17
C VAL A 116 8.99 -5.71 -6.40
N ARG A 117 8.82 -6.94 -6.89
CA ARG A 117 7.49 -7.56 -7.04
C ARG A 117 7.08 -8.25 -5.73
N ILE A 118 5.93 -7.83 -5.19
CA ILE A 118 5.38 -8.27 -3.91
C ILE A 118 3.95 -8.77 -4.14
N ASN A 119 3.62 -9.93 -3.58
CA ASN A 119 2.28 -10.51 -3.70
C ASN A 119 1.33 -9.86 -2.69
N VAL A 120 0.30 -9.18 -3.17
CA VAL A 120 -0.70 -8.43 -2.38
C VAL A 120 -2.11 -8.71 -2.89
N GLY A 121 -3.14 -8.24 -2.17
CA GLY A 121 -4.55 -8.50 -2.50
C GLY A 121 -5.18 -9.49 -1.52
N SER A 122 -6.28 -10.14 -1.92
CA SER A 122 -7.00 -11.06 -1.04
C SER A 122 -6.10 -12.20 -0.54
N VAL A 123 -6.23 -12.61 0.72
CA VAL A 123 -5.40 -13.69 1.31
C VAL A 123 -5.46 -14.97 0.47
N ASN A 124 -6.60 -15.26 -0.15
CA ASN A 124 -6.81 -16.45 -1.00
C ASN A 124 -6.41 -16.26 -2.46
N ASN A 125 -6.31 -15.03 -2.93
CA ASN A 125 -5.97 -14.69 -4.32
C ASN A 125 -5.02 -13.49 -4.33
N LYS A 126 -3.73 -13.77 -4.13
CA LYS A 126 -2.67 -12.76 -4.10
C LYS A 126 -2.16 -12.53 -5.52
N GLU A 127 -2.07 -11.26 -5.90
CA GLU A 127 -1.54 -10.83 -7.20
C GLU A 127 -0.19 -10.14 -7.01
N PRO A 128 0.82 -10.44 -7.85
CA PRO A 128 2.11 -9.78 -7.78
C PRO A 128 1.99 -8.32 -8.25
N ARG A 129 2.34 -7.36 -7.40
CA ARG A 129 2.43 -5.95 -7.75
C ARG A 129 3.85 -5.43 -7.65
N THR A 130 4.21 -4.49 -8.50
CA THR A 130 5.55 -3.91 -8.55
C THR A 130 5.61 -2.66 -7.68
N PHE A 131 6.54 -2.65 -6.73
CA PHE A 131 6.80 -1.51 -5.85
C PHE A 131 8.20 -0.95 -6.07
N VAL A 132 8.35 0.38 -6.03
CA VAL A 132 9.64 1.07 -6.12
C VAL A 132 10.09 1.53 -4.74
N PHE A 133 11.34 1.20 -4.42
CA PHE A 133 12.01 1.63 -3.20
C PHE A 133 13.27 2.40 -3.55
N GLY A 134 13.25 3.73 -3.34
CA GLY A 134 14.46 4.56 -3.43
C GLY A 134 15.39 4.29 -2.25
N LYS A 135 16.71 4.26 -2.43
CA LYS A 135 17.69 3.93 -1.37
C LYS A 135 17.84 5.08 -0.36
N ILE A 136 17.88 4.78 0.95
CA ILE A 136 17.96 5.80 2.02
C ILE A 136 19.25 5.74 2.85
N LEU A 137 20.03 4.67 2.73
CA LEU A 137 21.32 4.56 3.42
C LEU A 137 22.37 5.46 2.76
N ARG A 138 23.30 5.97 3.57
CA ARG A 138 24.43 6.78 3.09
C ARG A 138 25.52 5.85 2.59
N GLY A 139 25.54 5.58 1.30
CA GLY A 139 26.54 4.72 0.65
C GLY A 139 25.91 3.67 -0.26
N PRO A 140 26.72 2.76 -0.83
CA PRO A 140 26.21 1.68 -1.65
C PRO A 140 25.34 0.76 -0.81
N SER A 141 24.10 0.59 -1.23
CA SER A 141 23.12 -0.28 -0.58
C SER A 141 22.32 -1.06 -1.62
N LYS A 142 21.63 -2.11 -1.16
CA LYS A 142 20.71 -2.92 -1.98
C LYS A 142 19.41 -3.18 -1.24
N ILE A 143 18.31 -3.28 -1.97
CA ILE A 143 17.02 -3.67 -1.41
C ILE A 143 16.93 -5.20 -1.40
N ILE A 144 16.46 -5.75 -0.30
CA ILE A 144 16.37 -7.17 -0.03
C ILE A 144 14.92 -7.51 0.28
N ARG A 145 14.44 -8.60 -0.34
CA ARG A 145 13.10 -9.14 -0.08
C ARG A 145 13.23 -10.43 0.73
N ALA A 146 12.81 -10.38 1.99
CA ALA A 146 12.81 -11.55 2.87
C ALA A 146 11.39 -11.94 3.23
N SER A 147 11.02 -13.21 3.03
CA SER A 147 9.71 -13.74 3.42
C SER A 147 9.85 -14.70 4.59
N LEU A 148 9.13 -14.45 5.70
CA LEU A 148 9.21 -15.23 6.94
C LEU A 148 7.82 -15.58 7.47
N PRO A 149 7.64 -16.76 8.10
CA PRO A 149 6.39 -17.10 8.75
C PRO A 149 6.17 -16.26 10.02
N ARG A 150 4.92 -16.21 10.51
CA ARG A 150 4.59 -15.62 11.82
C ARG A 150 4.67 -16.69 12.93
N PRO A 151 5.30 -16.41 14.09
CA PRO A 151 6.08 -15.21 14.44
C PRO A 151 7.42 -15.18 13.70
N MET A 152 7.87 -13.97 13.31
CA MET A 152 9.07 -13.81 12.46
C MET A 152 10.38 -14.15 13.17
N GLY A 153 10.46 -13.95 14.49
CA GLY A 153 11.68 -14.18 15.26
C GLY A 153 12.77 -13.12 15.06
N ILE A 154 12.39 -11.90 14.66
CA ILE A 154 13.29 -10.75 14.51
C ILE A 154 13.08 -9.78 15.65
N ASP A 155 14.18 -9.28 16.23
CA ASP A 155 14.17 -8.12 17.11
C ASP A 155 14.47 -6.85 16.31
N PHE A 156 13.63 -5.84 16.49
CA PHE A 156 13.69 -4.59 15.73
C PHE A 156 14.00 -3.44 16.68
N VAL A 157 14.93 -2.58 16.27
CA VAL A 157 15.39 -1.43 17.05
C VAL A 157 15.04 -0.15 16.30
N GLU A 158 14.46 0.81 17.03
CA GLU A 158 14.17 2.14 16.50
C GLU A 158 15.42 3.02 16.53
N ASP A 159 15.80 3.56 15.38
CA ASP A 159 16.70 4.70 15.28
C ASP A 159 15.86 5.98 15.27
N ALA A 160 15.63 6.52 16.47
CA ALA A 160 14.81 7.72 16.66
C ALA A 160 15.40 8.97 15.99
N LYS A 161 16.72 9.02 15.76
CA LYS A 161 17.39 10.17 15.15
C LYS A 161 17.05 10.27 13.66
N ASN A 162 17.06 9.13 12.98
CA ASN A 162 16.78 9.06 11.54
C ASN A 162 15.34 8.64 11.23
N GLN A 163 14.52 8.35 12.25
CA GLN A 163 13.17 7.81 12.12
C GLN A 163 13.12 6.54 11.27
N ARG A 164 14.04 5.62 11.58
CA ARG A 164 14.22 4.35 10.87
C ARG A 164 14.05 3.21 11.84
N VAL A 165 13.67 2.06 11.31
CA VAL A 165 13.65 0.80 12.07
C VAL A 165 14.70 -0.10 11.47
N ALA A 166 15.60 -0.61 12.29
CA ALA A 166 16.63 -1.55 11.87
C ALA A 166 16.40 -2.91 12.52
N VAL A 167 16.92 -3.96 11.89
CA VAL A 167 17.04 -5.28 12.49
C VAL A 167 18.13 -5.20 13.56
N GLY A 168 17.73 -5.32 14.84
CA GLY A 168 18.65 -5.29 15.97
C GLY A 168 19.24 -6.65 16.32
N GLY A 169 18.53 -7.72 16.01
CA GLY A 169 18.94 -9.08 16.33
C GLY A 169 17.88 -10.12 15.96
N PHE A 170 18.12 -11.36 16.38
CA PHE A 170 17.17 -12.45 16.20
C PHE A 170 16.82 -13.10 17.54
N LEU A 171 15.59 -13.57 17.66
CA LEU A 171 15.16 -14.34 18.82
C LEU A 171 15.79 -15.75 18.76
N PRO A 172 16.44 -16.23 19.84
CA PRO A 172 17.06 -17.55 19.87
C PRO A 172 16.07 -18.66 19.57
N GLY A 173 16.43 -19.56 18.66
CA GLY A 173 15.59 -20.65 18.16
C GLY A 173 14.50 -20.21 17.17
N GLY A 174 14.46 -18.93 16.79
CA GLY A 174 13.52 -18.38 15.83
C GLY A 174 13.82 -18.78 14.39
N GLU A 175 12.80 -18.67 13.52
CA GLU A 175 12.95 -19.01 12.11
C GLU A 175 13.91 -18.05 11.38
N ALA A 176 13.90 -16.76 11.73
CA ALA A 176 14.85 -15.79 11.17
C ALA A 176 16.30 -16.15 11.51
N GLU A 177 16.59 -16.50 12.78
CA GLU A 177 17.93 -16.93 13.20
C GLU A 177 18.37 -18.20 12.45
N ARG A 178 17.48 -19.19 12.32
CA ARG A 178 17.75 -20.43 11.60
C ARG A 178 18.10 -20.16 10.14
N ARG A 179 17.34 -19.29 9.47
CA ARG A 179 17.60 -18.94 8.07
C ARG A 179 18.87 -18.12 7.89
N GLU A 180 19.19 -17.24 8.83
CA GLU A 180 20.45 -16.49 8.84
C GLU A 180 21.64 -17.44 8.92
N LYS A 181 21.61 -18.41 9.85
CA LYS A 181 22.64 -19.44 9.97
C LYS A 181 22.81 -20.25 8.69
N VAL A 182 21.70 -20.61 8.02
CA VAL A 182 21.77 -21.32 6.74
C VAL A 182 22.37 -20.44 5.64
N ALA A 183 21.99 -19.17 5.56
CA ALA A 183 22.53 -18.20 4.60
C ALA A 183 24.01 -17.83 4.87
N SER A 184 24.49 -18.02 6.10
CA SER A 184 25.91 -17.87 6.42
C SER A 184 26.75 -18.91 5.65
N VAL A 185 26.21 -20.12 5.49
CA VAL A 185 26.83 -21.25 4.79
C VAL A 185 26.57 -21.19 3.28
N ASP A 186 25.35 -20.82 2.85
CA ASP A 186 24.97 -20.73 1.43
C ASP A 186 24.92 -19.27 0.95
N PRO A 187 25.90 -18.81 0.15
CA PRO A 187 25.92 -17.45 -0.39
C PRO A 187 24.70 -17.09 -1.24
N ALA A 188 24.05 -18.06 -1.88
CA ALA A 188 22.89 -17.80 -2.74
C ALA A 188 21.67 -17.30 -1.96
N LEU A 189 21.58 -17.66 -0.67
CA LEU A 189 20.46 -17.30 0.20
C LEU A 189 20.65 -15.96 0.92
N ARG A 190 21.86 -15.38 0.90
CA ARG A 190 22.20 -14.16 1.64
C ARG A 190 21.29 -12.98 1.31
N ASP A 191 20.81 -12.90 0.08
CA ASP A 191 19.98 -11.81 -0.42
C ASP A 191 18.47 -12.07 -0.24
N THR A 192 18.11 -13.13 0.49
CA THR A 192 16.72 -13.51 0.78
C THR A 192 16.40 -13.56 2.28
N VAL A 193 17.40 -13.31 3.12
CA VAL A 193 17.32 -13.46 4.58
C VAL A 193 17.69 -12.14 5.26
N PRO A 194 16.97 -11.70 6.31
CA PRO A 194 17.34 -10.52 7.08
C PRO A 194 18.72 -10.67 7.74
N LYS A 195 19.43 -9.57 7.92
CA LYS A 195 20.67 -9.50 8.69
C LYS A 195 20.59 -8.35 9.70
N GLU A 196 21.32 -8.46 10.80
CA GLU A 196 21.50 -7.37 11.75
C GLU A 196 22.04 -6.11 11.04
N GLY A 197 21.46 -4.96 11.38
CA GLY A 197 21.73 -3.67 10.75
C GLY A 197 20.93 -3.37 9.49
N ASP A 198 20.21 -4.34 8.91
CA ASP A 198 19.32 -4.08 7.78
C ASP A 198 18.21 -3.11 8.19
N VAL A 199 17.90 -2.12 7.34
CA VAL A 199 16.86 -1.13 7.62
C VAL A 199 15.53 -1.53 7.00
N LEU A 200 14.47 -1.58 7.80
CA LEU A 200 13.13 -1.90 7.35
C LEU A 200 12.55 -0.75 6.52
N ARG A 201 12.26 -1.04 5.25
CA ARG A 201 11.66 -0.12 4.27
C ARG A 201 10.16 -0.34 4.14
N ALA A 202 9.74 -1.59 4.12
CA ALA A 202 8.32 -1.95 4.11
C ALA A 202 8.07 -3.35 4.66
N ILE A 203 6.82 -3.61 5.02
CA ILE A 203 6.35 -4.92 5.50
C ILE A 203 4.97 -5.24 4.93
N THR A 204 4.72 -6.49 4.57
CA THR A 204 3.35 -6.93 4.28
C THR A 204 2.55 -7.18 5.56
N CYS A 205 1.34 -6.64 5.60
CA CYS A 205 0.43 -6.81 6.73
C CYS A 205 -1.00 -7.03 6.25
N THR A 206 -1.85 -7.52 7.14
CA THR A 206 -3.25 -7.81 6.81
C THR A 206 -4.12 -6.60 7.11
N ASN A 207 -4.93 -6.18 6.14
CA ASN A 207 -5.96 -5.18 6.29
C ASN A 207 -7.35 -5.80 6.04
N PHE A 208 -8.38 -5.26 6.68
CA PHE A 208 -9.75 -5.70 6.48
C PHE A 208 -10.43 -4.79 5.45
N VAL A 209 -10.92 -5.38 4.37
CA VAL A 209 -11.71 -4.69 3.35
C VAL A 209 -13.16 -5.05 3.57
N TYR A 210 -14.01 -4.02 3.67
CA TYR A 210 -15.45 -4.15 3.86
C TYR A 210 -16.14 -3.88 2.52
N PRO A 211 -16.38 -4.90 1.68
CA PRO A 211 -17.16 -4.70 0.47
C PRO A 211 -18.58 -4.21 0.85
N THR A 212 -19.27 -3.53 -0.07
CA THR A 212 -20.62 -2.98 0.19
C THR A 212 -21.59 -4.04 0.73
N ARG A 213 -21.46 -5.29 0.28
CA ARG A 213 -22.26 -6.43 0.79
C ARG A 213 -21.99 -6.75 2.27
N ALA A 214 -20.76 -6.54 2.74
CA ALA A 214 -20.39 -6.73 4.14
C ALA A 214 -20.96 -5.63 5.05
N LEU A 215 -21.12 -4.40 4.54
CA LEU A 215 -21.74 -3.31 5.32
C LEU A 215 -23.20 -3.61 5.71
N PHE A 216 -23.90 -4.42 4.90
CA PHE A 216 -25.27 -4.87 5.17
C PHE A 216 -25.34 -6.29 5.77
N GLY A 217 -24.21 -6.85 6.22
CA GLY A 217 -24.15 -8.17 6.85
C GLY A 217 -24.38 -9.36 5.89
N ALA A 218 -24.39 -9.13 4.58
CA ALA A 218 -24.60 -10.18 3.58
C ALA A 218 -23.31 -10.98 3.26
N ALA A 219 -22.15 -10.49 3.67
CA ALA A 219 -20.87 -11.16 3.52
C ALA A 219 -19.92 -10.82 4.70
N PRO A 220 -19.02 -11.73 5.11
CA PRO A 220 -17.98 -11.39 6.08
C PRO A 220 -16.96 -10.42 5.46
N PRO A 221 -16.25 -9.61 6.28
CA PRO A 221 -15.15 -8.78 5.81
C PRO A 221 -14.04 -9.64 5.18
N GLU A 222 -13.44 -9.13 4.11
CA GLU A 222 -12.35 -9.81 3.43
C GLU A 222 -11.00 -9.39 4.02
N ARG A 223 -10.07 -10.34 4.10
CA ARG A 223 -8.71 -10.09 4.55
C ARG A 223 -7.83 -9.89 3.34
N HIS A 224 -7.15 -8.75 3.26
CA HIS A 224 -6.26 -8.39 2.17
C HIS A 224 -4.84 -8.19 2.70
N ILE A 225 -3.85 -8.75 2.02
CA ILE A 225 -2.43 -8.47 2.25
C ILE A 225 -2.09 -7.17 1.54
N VAL A 226 -1.58 -6.20 2.29
CA VAL A 226 -1.14 -4.89 1.78
C VAL A 226 0.31 -4.64 2.17
N VAL A 227 1.02 -3.81 1.40
CA VAL A 227 2.36 -3.35 1.76
C VAL A 227 2.25 -2.10 2.63
N TYR A 228 2.82 -2.15 3.82
CA TYR A 228 2.99 -1.01 4.69
C TYR A 228 4.39 -0.40 4.51
N GLY A 229 4.48 0.83 4.02
CA GLY A 229 5.73 1.58 3.95
C GLY A 229 6.17 2.05 5.33
N ALA A 230 7.40 1.70 5.74
CA ALA A 230 7.95 2.02 7.06
C ALA A 230 8.76 3.34 7.07
N ASP A 231 9.09 3.88 5.89
CA ASP A 231 9.94 5.06 5.76
C ASP A 231 9.33 6.31 6.41
N GLY A 232 10.06 6.94 7.34
CA GLY A 232 9.62 8.13 8.05
C GLY A 232 8.42 7.89 8.99
N MET A 233 8.00 6.65 9.17
CA MET A 233 6.89 6.31 10.05
C MET A 233 7.36 6.19 11.50
N ARG A 234 6.51 6.62 12.44
CA ARG A 234 6.78 6.45 13.88
C ARG A 234 6.77 4.98 14.25
N TRP A 235 7.67 4.57 15.14
CA TRP A 235 7.80 3.19 15.58
C TRP A 235 6.48 2.53 16.04
N PRO A 236 5.61 3.16 16.84
CA PRO A 236 4.32 2.55 17.22
C PRO A 236 3.43 2.19 16.03
N ALA A 237 3.48 2.97 14.94
CA ALA A 237 2.70 2.71 13.73
C ALA A 237 3.28 1.51 12.96
N VAL A 238 4.61 1.41 12.87
CA VAL A 238 5.29 0.24 12.28
C VAL A 238 4.94 -1.01 13.09
N VAL A 239 5.05 -0.97 14.43
CA VAL A 239 4.69 -2.09 15.31
C VAL A 239 3.22 -2.49 15.13
N ALA A 240 2.30 -1.52 15.03
CA ALA A 240 0.90 -1.79 14.78
C ALA A 240 0.69 -2.51 13.43
N ALA A 241 1.39 -2.10 12.37
CA ALA A 241 1.37 -2.79 11.08
C ALA A 241 1.95 -4.21 11.17
N MET A 242 3.06 -4.42 11.88
CA MET A 242 3.65 -5.75 12.06
C MET A 242 2.71 -6.69 12.82
N ARG A 243 1.98 -6.18 13.82
CA ARG A 243 0.99 -6.94 14.59
C ARG A 243 -0.27 -7.27 13.80
N LYS A 244 -0.56 -6.55 12.71
CA LYS A 244 -1.70 -6.84 11.84
C LYS A 244 -1.42 -8.07 10.97
N GLY A 245 -2.06 -9.17 11.32
CA GLY A 245 -2.09 -10.40 10.54
C GLY A 245 -1.91 -11.64 11.41
N ASP A 246 -2.54 -12.74 10.99
CA ASP A 246 -2.47 -14.03 11.67
C ASP A 246 -1.55 -14.99 10.94
N LYS A 247 -1.13 -16.06 11.62
CA LYS A 247 -0.39 -17.17 10.99
C LYS A 247 -1.13 -17.78 9.78
N ARG A 248 -2.46 -17.68 9.75
CA ARG A 248 -3.32 -18.19 8.67
C ARG A 248 -3.24 -17.35 7.39
N ASP A 249 -2.76 -16.11 7.47
CA ASP A 249 -2.66 -15.20 6.32
C ASP A 249 -1.42 -15.52 5.44
N GLY A 250 -0.56 -16.40 5.93
CA GLY A 250 0.69 -16.84 5.32
C GLY A 250 1.90 -16.06 5.79
N ASP A 251 2.96 -16.13 5.00
CA ASP A 251 4.24 -15.50 5.30
C ASP A 251 4.17 -13.98 5.17
N VAL A 252 4.99 -13.32 5.99
CA VAL A 252 5.23 -11.89 5.97
C VAL A 252 6.45 -11.61 5.11
N THR A 253 6.29 -10.70 4.15
CA THR A 253 7.39 -10.22 3.32
C THR A 253 7.88 -8.89 3.87
N LEU A 254 9.15 -8.87 4.27
CA LEU A 254 9.90 -7.71 4.69
C LEU A 254 10.71 -7.21 3.50
N ILE A 255 10.65 -5.90 3.28
CA ILE A 255 11.53 -5.19 2.36
C ILE A 255 12.54 -4.44 3.21
N LEU A 256 13.80 -4.84 3.07
CA LEU A 256 14.91 -4.36 3.86
C LEU A 256 15.92 -3.67 2.95
N GLU A 257 16.61 -2.66 3.46
CA GLU A 257 17.76 -2.08 2.79
C GLU A 257 19.03 -2.47 3.55
N ARG A 258 19.95 -3.11 2.82
CA ARG A 258 21.24 -3.55 3.35
C ARG A 258 22.35 -2.69 2.80
N GLN A 259 23.21 -2.21 3.69
CA GLN A 259 24.45 -1.57 3.28
C GLN A 259 25.40 -2.63 2.70
N ILE A 260 25.95 -2.35 1.52
CA ILE A 260 26.97 -3.19 0.90
C ILE A 260 28.29 -2.78 1.56
N SER A 261 28.92 -3.70 2.28
CA SER A 261 30.29 -3.49 2.77
C SER A 261 31.25 -3.42 1.58
N GLY A 262 32.25 -2.53 1.61
CA GLY A 262 33.19 -2.32 0.50
C GLY A 262 33.86 -3.58 -0.05
N ASP A 263 34.02 -4.63 0.76
CA ASP A 263 34.55 -5.93 0.32
C ASP A 263 33.67 -6.64 -0.73
N GLU A 264 32.36 -6.39 -0.75
CA GLU A 264 31.43 -6.92 -1.77
C GLU A 264 31.44 -6.08 -3.06
N GLU A 265 31.79 -4.80 -2.96
CA GLU A 265 31.88 -3.88 -4.10
C GLU A 265 33.06 -4.27 -5.01
N ILE A 266 34.22 -4.56 -4.39
CA ILE A 266 35.44 -5.02 -5.08
C ILE A 266 35.18 -6.32 -5.88
N ARG A 267 34.37 -7.25 -5.34
CA ARG A 267 34.07 -8.52 -6.03
C ARG A 267 33.19 -8.33 -7.27
N LYS A 268 32.26 -7.36 -7.25
CA LYS A 268 31.41 -7.09 -8.41
C LYS A 268 32.19 -6.46 -9.56
N GLU A 269 33.19 -5.62 -9.26
CA GLU A 269 34.07 -5.05 -10.28
C GLU A 269 34.93 -6.14 -10.94
N THR A 270 35.51 -7.06 -10.15
CA THR A 270 36.34 -8.15 -10.71
C THR A 270 35.55 -9.28 -11.39
N GLY A 271 34.27 -9.45 -11.05
CA GLY A 271 33.44 -10.57 -11.53
C GLY A 271 32.79 -10.35 -12.90
N ASN A 272 32.84 -9.12 -13.45
CA ASN A 272 32.18 -8.77 -14.71
C ASN A 272 33.14 -8.73 -15.92
N GLU A 273 34.45 -8.91 -15.70
CA GLU A 273 35.46 -8.96 -16.78
C GLU A 273 35.65 -10.35 -17.41
N GLY A 274 34.97 -11.40 -16.92
CA GLY A 274 35.19 -12.79 -17.35
C GLY A 274 34.22 -13.36 -18.38
N LYS A 275 33.32 -12.55 -18.97
CA LYS A 275 32.32 -13.05 -19.94
C LYS A 275 32.49 -12.39 -21.32
N GLY A 276 33.70 -12.50 -21.85
CA GLY A 276 34.03 -12.18 -23.24
C GLY A 276 34.56 -13.41 -23.96
N ASP A 277 33.82 -13.82 -24.98
CA ASP A 277 34.31 -14.39 -26.25
C ASP A 277 34.86 -15.83 -26.23
N GLY A 278 33.98 -16.78 -25.90
CA GLY A 278 34.16 -18.20 -26.24
C GLY A 278 33.59 -18.55 -27.62
N GLU A 279 34.34 -18.21 -28.66
CA GLU A 279 34.69 -19.08 -29.79
C GLU A 279 33.55 -19.76 -30.59
N GLU A 280 33.08 -19.07 -31.64
CA GLU A 280 32.33 -19.65 -32.76
C GLU A 280 33.30 -20.41 -33.69
N THR A 281 33.65 -21.65 -33.35
CA THR A 281 34.36 -22.53 -34.27
C THR A 281 33.39 -23.11 -35.29
N LYS A 282 33.37 -22.45 -36.44
CA LYS A 282 32.76 -22.87 -37.70
C LYS A 282 33.42 -24.17 -38.18
N GLU A 283 32.81 -25.32 -37.91
CA GLU A 283 33.29 -26.58 -38.46
C GLU A 283 32.88 -26.69 -39.93
N MET A 284 33.91 -26.66 -40.76
CA MET A 284 33.89 -26.62 -42.22
C MET A 284 34.40 -27.98 -42.71
N SER A 285 33.57 -28.66 -43.50
CA SER A 285 33.96 -29.61 -44.57
C SER A 285 34.63 -30.93 -44.19
N ARG A 286 33.96 -32.04 -44.56
CA ARG A 286 34.49 -33.23 -45.29
C ARG A 286 33.32 -34.21 -45.48
N GLU A 287 32.81 -34.33 -46.70
CA GLU A 287 33.08 -35.35 -47.74
C GLU A 287 31.86 -36.26 -47.89
#